data_AF-A0A949LDN8-F1
#
_entry.id   AF-A0A949LDN8-F1
#
_cell.length_a   1.000
_cell.length_b   1.000
_cell.length_c   1.000
_cell.angle_alpha   90.00
_cell.angle_beta   90.00
_cell.angle_gamma   90.00
#
_symmetry.space_group_name_H-M   'P 1'
#
loop_
_entity.id
_entity.type
_entity.pdbx_description
1 polymer ?
#
loop_
_entity_poly.entity_id
_entity_poly.type
_entity_poly.pdbx_seq_one_letter_code
_entity_poly.pdbx_strand_id
1 'polypeptide(L)' 'MIGNILSKVFGSKNDRQLKKMRKTVQQINSFEEACKALSDEALQAKTLEFKEQINADEKSLDELLPEAF' A
#
# COMPACT_ATOMS: atom_id res chain seq x y z
N MET A 1 -21.33 22.11 21.81
CA MET A 1 -20.56 21.22 22.72
C MET A 1 -20.78 19.71 22.48
N ILE A 2 -21.82 19.27 21.76
CA ILE A 2 -22.07 17.83 21.50
C ILE A 2 -21.17 17.26 20.36
N GLY A 3 -20.84 18.07 19.34
CA GLY A 3 -20.03 17.62 18.19
C GLY A 3 -18.58 17.21 18.52
N ASN A 4 -17.97 17.81 19.54
CA ASN A 4 -16.59 17.49 19.94
C ASN A 4 -16.47 16.17 20.72
N ILE A 5 -17.58 15.67 21.27
CA ILE A 5 -17.63 14.37 21.98
C ILE A 5 -17.80 13.25 20.95
N LEU A 6 -18.63 13.47 19.92
CA LEU A 6 -18.81 12.54 18.80
C LEU A 6 -17.51 12.33 18.02
N SER A 7 -16.73 13.38 17.73
CA SER A 7 -15.45 13.24 17.03
C SER A 7 -14.37 12.51 17.86
N LYS A 8 -14.43 12.58 19.19
CA LYS A 8 -13.52 11.80 20.07
C LYS A 8 -13.85 10.31 20.09
N VAL A 9 -15.13 9.94 19.96
CA VAL A 9 -15.57 8.53 19.95
C VAL A 9 -15.42 7.91 18.55
N PHE A 10 -15.73 8.66 17.49
CA PHE A 10 -15.72 8.15 16.12
C PHE A 10 -14.46 8.49 15.30
N GLY A 11 -13.51 9.20 15.92
CA GLY A 11 -12.32 9.75 15.29
C GLY A 11 -12.61 10.91 14.34
N SER A 12 -11.61 11.77 14.12
CA SER A 12 -11.68 12.83 13.12
C SER A 12 -11.57 12.26 11.69
N LYS A 13 -11.88 13.09 10.68
CA LYS A 13 -11.64 12.76 9.27
C LYS A 13 -10.16 12.40 9.03
N ASN A 14 -9.25 13.10 9.70
CA ASN A 14 -7.81 12.85 9.64
C ASN A 14 -7.45 11.50 10.27
N ASP A 15 -8.03 11.16 11.43
CA ASP A 15 -7.78 9.86 12.08
C ASP A 15 -8.24 8.70 11.19
N ARG A 16 -9.36 8.86 10.49
CA ARG A 16 -9.85 7.88 9.52
C ARG A 16 -8.91 7.74 8.33
N GLN A 17 -8.39 8.85 7.81
CA GLN A 17 -7.43 8.82 6.70
C GLN A 17 -6.12 8.14 7.11
N LEU A 18 -5.58 8.51 8.28
CA LEU A 18 -4.39 7.85 8.84
C LEU A 18 -4.62 6.36 9.06
N LYS A 19 -5.79 5.96 9.55
CA LYS A 19 -6.14 4.54 9.74
C LYS A 19 -6.17 3.78 8.41
N LYS A 20 -6.64 4.40 7.32
CA LYS A 20 -6.57 3.80 5.97
C LYS A 20 -5.12 3.66 5.51
N MET A 21 -4.33 4.73 5.59
CA MET A 21 -2.92 4.72 5.19
C MET A 21 -2.11 3.69 5.99
N ARG A 22 -2.37 3.54 7.30
CA ARG A 22 -1.73 2.51 8.13
C ARG A 22 -1.97 1.09 7.62
N LYS A 23 -3.14 0.79 7.08
CA LYS A 23 -3.39 -0.53 6.46
C LYS A 23 -2.53 -0.73 5.22
N THR A 24 -2.44 0.28 4.36
CA THR A 24 -1.58 0.25 3.17
C THR A 24 -0.11 0.09 3.56
N VAL A 25 0.37 0.83 4.56
CA VAL A 25 1.75 0.69 5.08
C VAL A 25 2.01 -0.71 5.62
N GLN A 26 1.04 -1.31 6.32
CA GLN A 26 1.19 -2.70 6.79
C GLN A 26 1.29 -3.69 5.61
N GLN A 27 0.54 -3.47 4.54
CA GLN A 27 0.64 -4.29 3.33
C GLN A 27 2.00 -4.11 2.65
N ILE A 28 2.46 -2.87 2.47
CA ILE A 28 3.80 -2.57 1.91
C ILE A 28 4.89 -3.29 2.71
N ASN A 29 4.90 -3.12 4.03
CA ASN A 29 5.92 -3.72 4.89
C ASN A 29 5.88 -5.26 4.89
N SER A 30 4.75 -5.88 4.52
CA SER A 30 4.69 -7.34 4.38
C SER A 30 5.53 -7.87 3.21
N PHE A 31 5.89 -7.02 2.24
CA PHE A 31 6.79 -7.36 1.13
C PHE A 31 8.27 -7.13 1.44
N GLU A 32 8.60 -6.54 2.60
CA GLU A 32 9.98 -6.15 2.95
C GLU A 32 10.95 -7.34 2.92
N GLU A 33 10.58 -8.48 3.49
CA GLU A 33 11.41 -9.69 3.51
C GLU A 33 11.63 -10.25 2.10
N ALA A 34 10.57 -10.24 1.27
CA ALA A 34 10.65 -10.72 -0.11
C ALA A 34 11.58 -9.84 -0.95
N CYS A 35 11.45 -8.51 -0.84
CA CYS A 35 12.30 -7.56 -1.54
C CYS A 35 13.76 -7.65 -1.07
N LYS A 36 14.01 -7.80 0.24
CA LYS A 36 15.37 -7.97 0.79
C LYS A 36 16.09 -9.21 0.29
N ALA A 37 15.35 -10.25 -0.08
CA ALA A 37 15.92 -11.50 -0.58
C ALA A 37 16.32 -11.42 -2.08
N LEU A 38 15.92 -10.37 -2.81
CA LEU A 38 16.22 -10.21 -4.23
C LEU A 38 17.65 -9.68 -4.45
N SER A 39 18.27 -10.13 -5.55
CA SER A 39 19.47 -9.46 -6.08
C SER A 39 19.08 -8.19 -6.85
N ASP A 40 20.06 -7.36 -7.19
CA ASP A 40 19.84 -6.15 -7.98
C ASP A 40 19.19 -6.46 -9.34
N GLU A 41 19.61 -7.54 -10.01
CA GLU A 41 19.02 -7.96 -11.29
C GLU A 41 17.58 -8.44 -11.12
N ALA A 42 17.30 -9.21 -10.06
CA ALA A 42 15.96 -9.70 -9.76
C ALA A 42 15.01 -8.56 -9.38
N LEU A 43 15.50 -7.57 -8.62
CA LEU A 43 14.75 -6.37 -8.27
C LEU A 43 14.49 -5.50 -9.51
N GLN A 44 15.43 -5.40 -10.44
CA GLN A 44 15.21 -4.72 -11.72
C GLN A 44 14.15 -5.44 -12.56
N ALA A 45 14.16 -6.78 -12.58
CA ALA A 45 13.20 -7.59 -13.32
C ALA A 45 11.75 -7.38 -12.86
N LYS A 46 11.51 -7.08 -11.56
CA LYS A 46 10.18 -6.71 -11.05
C LYS A 46 9.50 -5.58 -11.83
N THR A 47 10.26 -4.64 -12.35
CA THR A 47 9.71 -3.55 -13.17
C THR A 47 9.05 -4.07 -14.46
N LEU A 48 9.63 -5.11 -15.08
CA LEU A 48 9.06 -5.72 -16.28
C LEU A 48 7.80 -6.51 -15.91
N GLU A 49 7.86 -7.30 -14.84
CA GLU A 49 6.71 -8.06 -14.32
C GLU A 49 5.49 -7.15 -14.05
N PHE A 50 5.70 -6.01 -13.38
CA PHE A 50 4.60 -5.07 -13.09
C PHE A 50 4.02 -4.45 -14.36
N LYS A 51 4.86 -4.12 -15.35
CA LYS A 51 4.39 -3.60 -16.64
C LYS A 51 3.56 -4.62 -17.39
N GLU A 52 3.99 -5.88 -17.39
CA GLU A 52 3.26 -6.98 -18.01
C GLU A 52 1.89 -7.17 -17.35
N GLN A 53 1.83 -7.21 -16.02
CA GLN A 53 0.56 -7.35 -15.26
C GLN A 53 -0.42 -6.20 -15.54
N ILE A 54 0.07 -4.96 -15.68
CA ILE A 54 -0.77 -3.80 -16.03
C ILE A 54 -1.26 -3.90 -17.47
N ASN A 55 -0.35 -4.19 -18.41
CA ASN A 55 -0.69 -4.26 -19.83
C ASN A 55 -1.65 -5.42 -20.15
N ALA A 56 -1.63 -6.47 -19.32
CA ALA A 56 -2.54 -7.60 -19.40
C ALA A 56 -3.88 -7.36 -18.66
N ASP A 57 -4.09 -6.17 -18.08
CA ASP A 57 -5.25 -5.83 -17.24
C ASP A 57 -5.46 -6.79 -16.04
N GLU A 58 -4.40 -7.50 -15.61
CA GLU A 58 -4.45 -8.46 -14.49
C GLU A 58 -4.46 -7.76 -13.13
N LYS A 59 -3.79 -6.60 -13.05
CA LYS A 59 -3.78 -5.75 -11.85
C LYS A 59 -3.87 -4.28 -12.23
N SER A 60 -4.63 -3.54 -11.45
CA SER A 60 -4.63 -2.09 -11.48
C SER A 60 -3.39 -1.51 -10.76
N LEU A 61 -3.10 -0.23 -11.01
CA LEU A 61 -2.05 0.50 -10.30
C LEU A 61 -2.26 0.51 -8.78
N ASP A 62 -3.50 0.57 -8.32
CA ASP A 62 -3.83 0.56 -6.89
C ASP A 62 -3.54 -0.81 -6.24
N GLU A 63 -3.71 -1.89 -6.99
CA GLU A 63 -3.42 -3.25 -6.52
C GLU A 63 -1.91 -3.55 -6.52
N LEU A 64 -1.16 -2.95 -7.44
CA LEU A 64 0.30 -3.06 -7.49
C LEU A 64 1.03 -2.16 -6.50
N LEU A 65 0.38 -1.08 -6.05
CA LEU A 65 0.98 -0.08 -5.17
C LEU A 65 1.73 -0.71 -3.98
N PRO A 66 1.19 -1.69 -3.23
CA PRO A 66 1.90 -2.24 -2.08
C PRO A 66 3.18 -3.01 -2.40
N GLU A 67 3.25 -3.68 -3.56
CA GLU A 67 4.42 -4.47 -3.98
C GLU A 67 5.49 -3.58 -4.65
N ALA A 68 5.07 -2.45 -5.24
CA ALA A 68 5.95 -1.51 -5.93
C ALA A 68 6.54 -0.41 -5.01
N PHE A 69 6.00 -0.23 -3.80
CA PHE A 69 6.48 0.73 -2.79
C PHE A 69 7.59 0.15 -1.92
#